data_AF-A0A150Q9K6-F1
#
_entry.id   AF-A0A150Q9K6-F1
#
_cell.length_a   1.000
_cell.length_b   1.000
_cell.length_c   1.000
_cell.angle_alpha   90.00
_cell.angle_beta   90.00
_cell.angle_gamma   90.00
#
_symmetry.space_group_name_H-M   'P 1'
#
loop_
_entity.id
_entity.type
_entity.pdbx_description
1 polymer ?
#
loop_
_entity_poly.entity_id
_entity_poly.type
_entity_poly.pdbx_seq_one_letter_code
_entity_poly.pdbx_strand_id
1 'polypeptide(L)'
;MSTRRRAAAAMAVAATTMALAGAAGAQDAGRAEQRDRPAGNVPPADRPLIRRIPEPALAVEGGFGMLGYVGGAAGVGPTWNVRVTGTMSPRVAIEGNYIGSVNERATVGRSLVMTSFDAGVRYNVLRAGDAIVQPFVVAGVGYTGWAGEGGDAFALSVPLTAGVERLVTRNVKLGARLSFRPAFFDDLAVRGAATPTGGDSWALLAHGGGAF
;
A
#
# COMPACT_ATOMS: atom_id res chain seq x y z
N MET A 1 -12.22 -19.31 -27.40
CA MET A 1 -12.34 -18.26 -26.37
C MET A 1 -11.07 -18.20 -25.47
N SER A 2 -9.87 -18.01 -26.01
CA SER A 2 -8.61 -18.01 -25.22
C SER A 2 -7.82 -16.70 -25.23
N THR A 3 -8.29 -15.67 -25.95
CA THR A 3 -7.51 -14.44 -26.20
C THR A 3 -7.74 -13.33 -25.16
N ARG A 4 -8.82 -13.35 -24.36
CA ARG A 4 -9.11 -12.31 -23.36
C ARG A 4 -8.37 -12.49 -22.02
N ARG A 5 -7.89 -13.70 -21.69
CA ARG A 5 -7.15 -13.95 -20.44
C ARG A 5 -5.69 -13.49 -20.45
N ARG A 6 -5.12 -13.20 -21.63
CA ARG A 6 -3.72 -12.72 -21.76
C ARG A 6 -3.57 -11.20 -21.63
N ALA A 7 -4.63 -10.43 -21.84
CA ALA A 7 -4.58 -8.97 -21.77
C ALA A 7 -4.44 -8.44 -20.33
N ALA A 8 -5.09 -9.09 -19.35
CA ALA A 8 -4.99 -8.69 -17.94
C ALA A 8 -3.60 -8.99 -17.33
N ALA A 9 -2.98 -10.11 -17.72
CA ALA A 9 -1.62 -10.45 -17.31
C ALA A 9 -0.57 -9.52 -17.95
N ALA A 10 -0.79 -9.07 -19.19
CA ALA A 10 0.14 -8.18 -19.88
C ALA A 10 0.17 -6.75 -19.31
N MET A 11 -0.98 -6.20 -18.86
CA MET A 11 -1.01 -4.89 -18.22
C MET A 11 -0.38 -4.89 -16.82
N ALA A 12 -0.51 -5.99 -16.07
CA ALA A 12 0.15 -6.12 -14.77
C ALA A 12 1.68 -6.11 -14.91
N VAL A 13 2.22 -6.83 -15.90
CA VAL A 13 3.67 -6.91 -16.15
C VAL A 13 4.25 -5.59 -16.67
N ALA A 14 3.52 -4.86 -17.52
CA ALA A 14 3.99 -3.57 -18.06
C ALA A 14 4.08 -2.47 -16.98
N ALA A 15 3.21 -2.51 -15.97
CA ALA A 15 3.28 -1.58 -14.84
C ALA A 15 4.45 -1.91 -13.89
N THR A 16 4.75 -3.20 -13.65
CA THR A 16 5.90 -3.60 -12.83
C THR A 16 7.24 -3.30 -13.51
N THR A 17 7.36 -3.48 -14.83
CA THR A 17 8.61 -3.20 -15.55
C THR A 17 8.93 -1.70 -15.62
N MET A 18 7.93 -0.83 -15.74
CA MET A 18 8.17 0.63 -15.68
C MET A 18 8.56 1.11 -14.28
N ALA A 19 8.02 0.50 -13.21
CA ALA A 19 8.41 0.82 -11.83
C ALA A 19 9.82 0.30 -11.47
N LEU A 20 10.24 -0.84 -12.01
CA LEU A 20 11.57 -1.43 -11.76
C LEU A 20 12.68 -0.78 -12.60
N ALA A 21 12.39 -0.35 -13.82
CA ALA A 21 13.38 0.32 -14.68
C ALA A 21 13.80 1.71 -14.14
N GLY A 22 12.90 2.42 -13.44
CA GLY A 22 13.22 3.69 -12.79
C GLY A 22 14.10 3.55 -11.53
N ALA A 23 14.07 2.39 -10.87
CA ALA A 23 14.84 2.15 -9.65
C ALA A 23 16.26 1.59 -9.91
N ALA A 24 16.45 0.83 -10.99
CA ALA A 24 17.73 0.17 -11.28
C ALA A 24 18.80 1.13 -11.86
N GLY A 25 18.40 2.19 -12.58
CA GLY A 25 19.34 3.16 -13.19
C GLY A 25 19.98 4.16 -12.22
N ALA A 26 19.51 4.23 -10.96
CA ALA A 26 20.01 5.18 -9.98
C ALA A 26 21.27 4.70 -9.24
N GLN A 27 21.61 3.41 -9.32
CA GLN A 27 22.72 2.83 -8.54
C GLN A 27 24.06 2.79 -9.30
N ASP A 28 24.05 2.77 -10.63
CA ASP A 28 25.28 2.67 -11.43
C ASP A 28 25.90 4.03 -11.80
N ALA A 29 25.14 5.12 -11.72
CA ALA A 29 25.68 6.46 -11.96
C ALA A 29 26.54 7.01 -10.78
N GLY A 30 26.54 6.35 -9.62
CA GLY A 30 27.16 6.87 -8.39
C GLY A 30 28.53 6.28 -8.02
N ARG A 31 28.92 5.12 -8.58
CA ARG A 31 30.10 4.39 -8.08
C ARG A 31 31.45 4.90 -8.59
N ALA A 32 31.49 5.60 -9.72
CA ALA A 32 32.74 6.13 -10.27
C ALA A 32 33.13 7.50 -9.67
N GLU A 33 32.19 8.23 -9.04
CA GLU A 33 32.39 9.61 -8.57
C GLU A 33 32.70 9.76 -7.07
N GLN A 34 32.72 8.65 -6.32
CA GLN A 34 32.71 8.70 -4.85
C GLN A 34 34.08 8.68 -4.17
N ARG A 35 35.18 8.52 -4.93
CA ARG A 35 36.53 8.45 -4.34
C ARG A 35 37.20 9.80 -4.07
N ASP A 36 36.69 10.90 -4.62
CA ASP A 36 37.28 12.24 -4.48
C ASP A 36 36.30 13.33 -4.04
N ARG A 37 35.14 12.99 -3.48
CA ARG A 37 34.26 14.02 -2.88
C ARG A 37 34.86 14.49 -1.55
N PRO A 38 35.29 15.76 -1.40
CA PRO A 38 35.63 16.30 -0.09
C PRO A 38 34.42 16.10 0.82
N ALA A 39 34.66 15.68 2.06
CA ALA A 39 33.63 15.43 3.08
C ALA A 39 32.56 16.51 3.02
N GLY A 40 31.47 16.21 2.32
CA GLY A 40 30.55 17.23 1.85
C GLY A 40 29.83 17.83 3.04
N ASN A 41 30.13 19.09 3.34
CA ASN A 41 29.45 19.97 4.30
C ASN A 41 28.48 19.25 5.23
N VAL A 42 29.02 18.42 6.14
CA VAL A 42 28.24 17.92 7.25
C VAL A 42 27.88 19.15 8.07
N PRO A 43 26.59 19.46 8.29
CA PRO A 43 26.22 20.59 9.12
C PRO A 43 26.96 20.48 10.46
N PRO A 44 27.38 21.61 11.07
CA PRO A 44 27.92 21.60 12.42
C PRO A 44 27.03 20.74 13.33
N ALA A 45 27.63 19.98 14.26
CA ALA A 45 26.90 19.08 15.17
C ALA A 45 25.74 19.79 15.92
N ASP A 46 25.81 21.12 15.99
CA ASP A 46 24.86 22.03 16.63
C ASP A 46 23.59 22.28 15.78
N ARG A 47 23.57 21.86 14.52
CA ARG A 47 22.39 21.97 13.65
C ARG A 47 21.67 20.63 13.60
N PRO A 48 20.35 20.57 13.84
CA PRO A 48 19.61 19.34 13.74
C PRO A 48 19.72 18.78 12.32
N LEU A 49 20.11 17.51 12.22
CA LEU A 49 20.12 16.77 10.94
C LEU A 49 18.70 16.71 10.33
N ILE A 50 17.68 16.81 11.19
CA ILE A 50 16.26 16.82 10.84
C ILE A 50 15.87 18.24 10.42
N ARG A 51 15.78 18.46 9.11
CA ARG A 51 15.20 19.69 8.56
C ARG A 51 13.68 19.59 8.65
N ARG A 52 13.03 20.62 9.21
CA ARG A 52 11.56 20.74 9.21
C ARG A 52 11.09 20.91 7.77
N ILE A 53 10.59 19.84 7.18
CA ILE A 53 9.83 19.92 5.93
C ILE A 53 8.39 20.23 6.33
N PRO A 54 7.79 21.34 5.85
CA PRO A 54 6.38 21.61 6.09
C PRO A 54 5.54 20.40 5.68
N GLU A 55 4.61 19.97 6.54
CA GLU A 55 3.70 18.88 6.20
C GLU A 55 2.72 19.37 5.11
N PRO A 56 2.54 18.58 4.02
CA PRO A 56 1.59 18.91 2.96
C PRO A 56 0.16 18.84 3.47
N ALA A 57 -0.72 19.65 2.88
CA ALA A 57 -2.15 19.60 3.19
C ALA A 57 -2.80 18.39 2.53
N LEU A 58 -2.31 18.00 1.34
CA LEU A 58 -2.81 16.88 0.57
C LEU A 58 -1.65 15.98 0.10
N ALA A 59 -1.82 14.67 0.18
CA ALA A 59 -0.87 13.72 -0.42
C ALA A 59 -1.60 12.66 -1.24
N VAL A 60 -1.02 12.31 -2.39
CA VAL A 60 -1.49 11.25 -3.27
C VAL A 60 -0.37 10.23 -3.44
N GLU A 61 -0.64 8.99 -3.05
CA GLU A 61 0.36 7.93 -2.96
C GLU A 61 -0.09 6.67 -3.68
N GLY A 62 0.82 6.05 -4.42
CA GLY A 62 0.64 4.73 -4.99
C GLY A 62 1.51 3.72 -4.24
N GLY A 63 1.03 2.49 -4.09
CA GLY A 63 1.79 1.43 -3.43
C GLY A 63 1.59 0.07 -4.06
N PHE A 64 2.55 -0.81 -3.77
CA PHE A 64 2.57 -2.19 -4.22
C PHE A 64 3.06 -3.09 -3.09
N GLY A 65 2.63 -4.35 -3.10
CA GLY A 65 3.09 -5.34 -2.15
C GLY A 65 2.32 -6.63 -2.24
N MET A 66 2.00 -7.20 -1.09
CA MET A 66 1.34 -8.50 -0.97
C MET A 66 0.07 -8.43 -0.12
N LEU A 67 -0.90 -9.25 -0.47
CA LEU A 67 -2.15 -9.44 0.27
C LEU A 67 -2.40 -10.92 0.47
N GLY A 68 -2.80 -11.29 1.69
CA GLY A 68 -3.22 -12.65 2.04
C GLY A 68 -4.55 -12.67 2.79
N TYR A 69 -5.11 -13.86 2.96
CA TYR A 69 -6.38 -14.12 3.63
C TYR A 69 -6.14 -14.92 4.90
N VAL A 70 -6.80 -14.54 6.00
CA VAL A 70 -6.70 -15.26 7.28
C VAL A 70 -7.49 -16.57 7.21
N GLY A 71 -8.69 -16.55 6.63
CA GLY A 71 -9.55 -17.72 6.47
C GLY A 71 -9.16 -18.66 5.32
N GLY A 72 -8.04 -18.42 4.65
CA GLY A 72 -7.57 -19.27 3.54
C GLY A 72 -8.42 -19.19 2.27
N ALA A 73 -9.27 -18.16 2.10
CA ALA A 73 -10.08 -17.97 0.91
C ALA A 73 -9.25 -17.96 -0.39
N ALA A 74 -8.03 -17.41 -0.32
CA ALA A 74 -7.01 -17.50 -1.35
C ALA A 74 -5.59 -17.44 -0.76
N GLY A 75 -4.61 -17.88 -1.54
CA GLY A 75 -3.19 -17.73 -1.23
C GLY A 75 -2.71 -16.28 -1.29
N VAL A 76 -1.48 -16.05 -0.86
CA VAL A 76 -0.85 -14.72 -0.93
C VAL A 76 -0.63 -14.32 -2.38
N GLY A 77 -0.98 -13.09 -2.73
CA GLY A 77 -0.88 -12.57 -4.09
C GLY A 77 -0.46 -11.10 -4.13
N PRO A 78 -0.08 -10.59 -5.32
CA PRO A 78 0.27 -9.19 -5.49
C PRO A 78 -0.93 -8.29 -5.19
N THR A 79 -0.65 -7.15 -4.57
CA THR A 79 -1.62 -6.07 -4.35
C THR A 79 -1.01 -4.72 -4.69
N TRP A 80 -1.88 -3.78 -5.01
CA TRP A 80 -1.55 -2.38 -5.24
C TRP A 80 -2.60 -1.49 -4.61
N ASN A 81 -2.25 -0.24 -4.36
CA ASN A 81 -3.21 0.75 -3.90
C ASN A 81 -2.96 2.15 -4.45
N VAL A 82 -4.01 2.97 -4.41
CA VAL A 82 -3.95 4.41 -4.59
C VAL A 82 -4.63 5.04 -3.38
N ARG A 83 -3.92 5.97 -2.73
CA ARG A 83 -4.36 6.61 -1.50
C ARG A 83 -4.29 8.12 -1.61
N VAL A 84 -5.30 8.77 -1.07
CA VAL A 84 -5.36 10.21 -0.88
C VAL A 84 -5.42 10.50 0.62
N THR A 85 -4.55 11.37 1.11
CA THR A 85 -4.49 11.79 2.50
C THR A 85 -4.73 13.29 2.60
N GLY A 86 -5.70 13.72 3.41
CA GLY A 86 -5.95 15.12 3.73
C GLY A 86 -5.59 15.42 5.18
N THR A 87 -4.60 16.29 5.39
CA THR A 87 -4.13 16.68 6.73
C THR A 87 -5.13 17.64 7.38
N MET A 88 -5.64 17.29 8.56
CA MET A 88 -6.53 18.14 9.36
C MET A 88 -5.77 18.89 10.46
N SER A 89 -4.75 18.25 11.02
CA SER A 89 -3.85 18.80 12.04
C SER A 89 -2.49 18.10 11.97
N PRO A 90 -1.45 18.56 12.68
CA PRO A 90 -0.14 17.88 12.70
C PRO A 90 -0.17 16.43 13.18
N ARG A 91 -1.27 15.98 13.80
CA ARG A 91 -1.44 14.60 14.29
C ARG A 91 -2.57 13.83 13.63
N VAL A 92 -3.46 14.50 12.91
CA VAL A 92 -4.71 13.88 12.42
C VAL A 92 -4.89 14.17 10.95
N ALA A 93 -5.21 13.14 10.19
CA ALA A 93 -5.55 13.23 8.78
C ALA A 93 -6.71 12.28 8.45
N ILE A 94 -7.37 12.54 7.34
CA ILE A 94 -8.32 11.59 6.73
C ILE A 94 -7.65 10.89 5.55
N GLU A 95 -7.88 9.59 5.41
CA GLU A 95 -7.37 8.78 4.30
C GLU A 95 -8.54 8.17 3.52
N GLY A 96 -8.48 8.29 2.18
CA GLY A 96 -9.26 7.48 1.25
C GLY A 96 -8.30 6.58 0.48
N ASN A 97 -8.62 5.29 0.34
CA ASN A 97 -7.69 4.29 -0.18
C ASN A 97 -8.42 3.26 -1.04
N TYR A 98 -8.04 3.17 -2.32
CA TYR A 98 -8.49 2.12 -3.23
C TYR A 98 -7.40 1.05 -3.32
N ILE A 99 -7.78 -0.21 -3.17
CA ILE A 99 -6.87 -1.37 -3.23
C ILE A 99 -7.34 -2.32 -4.33
N GLY A 100 -6.39 -2.85 -5.09
CA GLY A 100 -6.61 -4.01 -5.95
C GLY A 100 -5.67 -5.16 -5.58
N SER A 101 -6.12 -6.40 -5.70
CA SER A 101 -5.25 -7.57 -5.63
C SER A 101 -5.69 -8.66 -6.59
N VAL A 102 -4.74 -9.52 -6.94
CA VAL A 102 -5.00 -10.74 -7.70
C VAL A 102 -4.38 -11.88 -6.91
N ASN A 103 -5.22 -12.81 -6.46
CA ASN A 103 -4.83 -13.95 -5.64
C ASN A 103 -5.29 -15.24 -6.33
N GLU A 104 -4.85 -16.38 -5.82
CA GLU A 104 -5.29 -17.70 -6.30
C GLU A 104 -6.04 -18.43 -5.19
N ARG A 105 -7.28 -18.86 -5.46
CA ARG A 105 -8.10 -19.62 -4.49
C ARG A 105 -7.36 -20.87 -4.06
N ALA A 106 -7.24 -21.07 -2.74
CA ALA A 106 -6.49 -22.18 -2.16
C ALA A 106 -7.10 -23.55 -2.50
N THR A 107 -8.41 -23.61 -2.78
CA THR A 107 -9.14 -24.86 -3.01
C THR A 107 -9.15 -25.34 -4.46
N VAL A 108 -9.06 -24.43 -5.43
CA VAL A 108 -9.31 -24.74 -6.86
C VAL A 108 -8.22 -24.24 -7.81
N GLY A 109 -7.23 -23.49 -7.33
CA GLY A 109 -6.14 -22.99 -8.18
C GLY A 109 -6.61 -21.98 -9.25
N ARG A 110 -7.64 -21.19 -8.91
CA ARG A 110 -8.26 -20.22 -9.82
C ARG A 110 -8.07 -18.80 -9.31
N SER A 111 -8.02 -17.84 -10.22
CA SER A 111 -7.86 -16.43 -9.86
C SER A 111 -9.05 -15.91 -9.05
N LEU A 112 -8.74 -15.18 -7.98
CA LEU A 112 -9.64 -14.38 -7.17
C LEU A 112 -9.13 -12.95 -7.17
N VAL A 113 -9.89 -12.05 -7.79
CA VAL A 113 -9.57 -10.62 -7.80
C VAL A 113 -10.28 -9.97 -6.63
N MET A 114 -9.58 -9.16 -5.85
CA MET A 114 -10.17 -8.34 -4.80
C MET A 114 -10.04 -6.86 -5.17
N THR A 115 -11.11 -6.11 -4.92
CA THR A 115 -11.08 -4.65 -4.91
C THR A 115 -11.60 -4.15 -3.57
N SER A 116 -10.98 -3.11 -3.02
CA SER A 116 -11.45 -2.48 -1.78
C SER A 116 -11.43 -0.97 -1.90
N PHE A 117 -12.41 -0.32 -1.28
CA PHE A 117 -12.40 1.11 -1.02
C PHE A 117 -12.52 1.34 0.48
N ASP A 118 -11.49 1.93 1.06
CA ASP A 118 -11.37 2.17 2.50
C ASP A 118 -11.38 3.69 2.74
N ALA A 119 -12.11 4.13 3.76
CA ALA A 119 -12.07 5.49 4.29
C ALA A 119 -11.78 5.44 5.78
N GLY A 120 -10.84 6.26 6.26
CA GLY A 120 -10.40 6.18 7.66
C GLY A 120 -9.79 7.44 8.21
N VAL A 121 -9.68 7.46 9.54
CA VAL A 121 -8.98 8.50 10.28
C VAL A 121 -7.60 7.99 10.63
N ARG A 122 -6.60 8.80 10.28
CA ARG A 122 -5.20 8.56 10.56
C ARG A 122 -4.75 9.38 11.75
N TYR A 123 -3.97 8.74 12.63
CA TYR A 123 -3.25 9.38 13.71
C TYR A 123 -1.73 9.22 13.53
N ASN A 124 -1.01 10.34 13.45
CA ASN A 124 0.46 10.36 13.46
C ASN A 124 0.96 10.29 14.90
N VAL A 125 1.67 9.21 15.23
CA VAL A 125 2.23 8.98 16.57
C VAL A 125 3.33 10.00 16.85
N LEU A 126 4.21 10.23 15.87
CA LEU A 126 5.24 11.28 15.89
C LEU A 126 5.01 12.26 14.73
N ARG A 127 5.34 13.53 14.95
CA ARG A 127 5.24 14.59 13.91
C ARG A 127 6.46 14.58 12.99
N ALA A 128 6.36 15.23 11.83
CA ALA A 128 7.49 15.36 10.89
C ALA A 128 8.76 15.97 11.53
N GLY A 129 8.56 16.85 12.52
CA GLY A 129 9.65 17.52 13.21
C GLY A 129 10.30 16.70 14.34
N ASP A 130 9.66 15.61 14.77
CA ASP A 130 10.08 14.87 15.97
C ASP A 130 10.96 13.66 15.63
N ALA A 131 10.88 13.13 14.40
CA ALA A 131 11.63 11.95 13.97
C ALA A 131 11.88 11.93 12.46
N ILE A 132 12.90 11.15 12.04
CA ILE A 132 13.24 10.92 10.63
C ILE A 132 12.11 10.19 9.89
N VAL A 133 11.39 9.33 10.60
CA VAL A 133 10.22 8.59 10.12
C VAL A 133 9.02 8.90 10.99
N GLN A 134 7.85 8.99 10.38
CA GLN A 134 6.57 9.29 11.01
C GLN A 134 5.76 7.99 11.13
N PRO A 135 5.80 7.30 12.29
CA PRO A 135 4.87 6.23 12.57
C PRO A 135 3.44 6.74 12.65
N PHE A 136 2.50 5.97 12.12
CA PHE A 136 1.09 6.28 12.12
C PHE A 136 0.23 5.03 12.27
N VAL A 137 -1.01 5.25 12.68
CA VAL A 137 -2.08 4.26 12.67
C VAL A 137 -3.31 4.82 11.98
N VAL A 138 -4.12 3.95 11.38
CA VAL A 138 -5.38 4.30 10.72
C VAL A 138 -6.44 3.30 11.16
N ALA A 139 -7.62 3.80 11.47
CA ALA A 139 -8.82 2.99 11.64
C ALA A 139 -9.93 3.57 10.78
N GLY A 140 -10.74 2.71 10.18
CA GLY A 140 -11.76 3.16 9.24
C GLY A 140 -12.83 2.13 8.95
N VAL A 141 -13.58 2.43 7.90
CA VAL A 141 -14.59 1.56 7.30
C VAL A 141 -14.27 1.38 5.83
N GLY A 142 -14.58 0.21 5.31
CA GLY A 142 -14.31 -0.13 3.93
C GLY A 142 -15.43 -0.95 3.31
N TYR A 143 -15.40 -0.98 2.00
CA TYR A 143 -16.18 -1.88 1.17
C TYR A 143 -15.20 -2.73 0.38
N THR A 144 -15.36 -4.05 0.47
CA THR A 144 -14.49 -5.00 -0.23
C THR A 144 -15.33 -5.88 -1.13
N GLY A 145 -14.91 -6.02 -2.39
CA GLY A 145 -15.53 -6.87 -3.38
C GLY A 145 -14.55 -7.91 -3.89
N TRP A 146 -15.07 -9.09 -4.23
CA TRP A 146 -14.32 -10.16 -4.87
C TRP A 146 -14.99 -10.56 -6.17
N ALA A 147 -14.18 -10.81 -7.18
CA ALA A 147 -14.62 -11.34 -8.47
C ALA A 147 -13.81 -12.60 -8.81
N GLY A 148 -14.50 -13.67 -9.18
CA GLY A 148 -13.85 -14.94 -9.52
C GLY A 148 -14.81 -16.13 -9.64
N GLU A 149 -14.24 -17.32 -9.86
CA GLU A 149 -15.00 -18.56 -9.91
C GLU A 149 -15.55 -18.87 -8.50
N GLY A 150 -16.88 -19.02 -8.38
CA GLY A 150 -17.60 -19.11 -7.10
C GLY A 150 -18.62 -17.99 -6.88
N GLY A 151 -18.51 -16.88 -7.63
CA GLY A 151 -19.45 -15.75 -7.58
C GLY A 151 -18.75 -14.43 -7.25
N ASP A 152 -19.51 -13.35 -7.44
CA ASP A 152 -19.09 -12.00 -7.05
C ASP A 152 -19.67 -11.70 -5.67
N ALA A 153 -18.81 -11.63 -4.67
CA ALA A 153 -19.20 -11.35 -3.29
C ALA A 153 -18.77 -9.94 -2.90
N PHE A 154 -19.45 -9.38 -1.91
CA PHE A 154 -19.06 -8.12 -1.31
C PHE A 154 -19.23 -8.18 0.21
N ALA A 155 -18.46 -7.34 0.91
CA ALA A 155 -18.47 -7.26 2.36
C ALA A 155 -18.18 -5.84 2.82
N LEU A 156 -18.65 -5.53 4.01
CA LEU A 156 -18.15 -4.38 4.76
C LEU A 156 -16.88 -4.78 5.48
N SER A 157 -15.91 -3.88 5.56
CA SER A 157 -14.66 -4.13 6.28
C SER A 157 -14.32 -3.02 7.26
N VAL A 158 -13.52 -3.36 8.28
CA VAL A 158 -13.03 -2.40 9.28
C VAL A 158 -11.49 -2.37 9.20
N PRO A 159 -10.91 -1.62 8.24
CA PRO A 159 -9.47 -1.58 8.07
C PRO A 159 -8.76 -0.98 9.30
N LEU A 160 -7.83 -1.74 9.85
CA LEU A 160 -6.86 -1.30 10.85
C LEU A 160 -5.49 -1.32 10.22
N THR A 161 -4.83 -0.17 10.17
CA THR A 161 -3.53 -0.02 9.50
C THR A 161 -2.51 0.56 10.46
N ALA A 162 -1.29 0.05 10.42
CA ALA A 162 -0.13 0.65 11.04
C ALA A 162 0.95 0.83 9.97
N GLY A 163 1.72 1.90 10.06
CA GLY A 163 2.76 2.16 9.09
C GLY A 163 3.75 3.22 9.52
N VAL A 164 4.71 3.44 8.63
CA VAL A 164 5.73 4.47 8.76
C VAL A 164 5.86 5.19 7.43
N GLU A 165 6.04 6.50 7.48
CA GLU A 165 6.32 7.30 6.29
C GLU A 165 7.43 8.32 6.52
N ARG A 166 7.97 8.85 5.43
CA ARG A 166 9.00 9.88 5.44
C ARG A 166 8.82 10.78 4.22
N LEU A 167 8.84 12.08 4.47
CA LEU A 167 9.06 13.08 3.44
C LEU A 167 10.55 13.05 3.04
N VAL A 168 10.82 12.56 1.84
CA VAL A 168 12.18 12.54 1.26
C VAL A 168 12.54 13.92 0.74
N THR A 169 11.56 14.60 0.14
CA THR A 169 11.65 15.99 -0.28
C THR A 169 10.40 16.74 0.19
N ARG A 170 10.27 18.02 -0.19
CA ARG A 170 9.05 18.80 0.11
C ARG A 170 7.79 18.24 -0.56
N ASN A 171 7.95 17.44 -1.61
CA ASN A 171 6.85 16.95 -2.44
C ASN A 171 6.84 15.45 -2.64
N VAL A 172 7.86 14.73 -2.14
CA VAL A 172 7.97 13.27 -2.29
C VAL A 172 7.89 12.62 -0.93
N LYS A 173 6.91 11.74 -0.78
CA LYS A 173 6.70 10.93 0.41
C LYS A 173 6.89 9.46 0.08
N LEU A 174 7.58 8.73 0.94
CA LEU A 174 7.77 7.28 0.86
C LEU A 174 7.33 6.64 2.18
N GLY A 175 6.92 5.38 2.15
CA GLY A 175 6.61 4.65 3.37
C GLY A 175 6.26 3.19 3.15
N ALA A 176 5.89 2.56 4.26
CA ALA A 176 5.40 1.19 4.29
C ALA A 176 4.24 1.08 5.28
N ARG A 177 3.29 0.19 4.98
CA ARG A 177 2.13 -0.06 5.84
C ARG A 177 1.72 -1.51 5.84
N LEU A 178 1.27 -1.95 7.02
CA LEU A 178 0.56 -3.20 7.24
C LEU A 178 -0.91 -2.86 7.52
N SER A 179 -1.81 -3.48 6.80
CA SER A 179 -3.26 -3.31 6.95
C SER A 179 -3.90 -4.65 7.26
N PHE A 180 -4.77 -4.70 8.25
CA PHE A 180 -5.63 -5.83 8.56
C PHE A 180 -7.08 -5.41 8.33
N ARG A 181 -7.85 -6.24 7.63
CA ARG A 181 -9.24 -5.98 7.22
C ARG A 181 -10.09 -7.18 7.59
N PRO A 182 -10.70 -7.18 8.79
CA PRO A 182 -11.87 -8.01 9.06
C PRO A 182 -12.97 -7.66 8.06
N ALA A 183 -13.59 -8.68 7.46
CA ALA A 183 -14.75 -8.57 6.61
C ALA A 183 -16.00 -9.04 7.37
N PHE A 184 -17.12 -8.41 7.11
CA PHE A 184 -18.42 -8.73 7.69
C PHE A 184 -19.42 -8.97 6.57
N PHE A 185 -20.32 -9.94 6.79
CA PHE A 185 -21.34 -10.34 5.82
C PHE A 185 -20.76 -10.90 4.52
N ASP A 186 -19.55 -11.42 4.60
CA ASP A 186 -18.85 -12.10 3.53
C ASP A 186 -19.27 -13.57 3.47
N ASP A 187 -19.72 -14.01 2.31
CA ASP A 187 -19.78 -15.43 1.98
C ASP A 187 -18.94 -15.67 0.73
N LEU A 188 -17.66 -15.98 0.93
CA LEU A 188 -16.74 -16.37 -0.14
C LEU A 188 -16.74 -17.89 -0.39
N ALA A 189 -17.71 -18.63 0.18
CA ALA A 189 -17.79 -20.07 0.01
C ALA A 189 -17.85 -20.44 -1.47
N VAL A 190 -16.99 -21.38 -1.86
CA VAL A 190 -17.11 -22.04 -3.16
C VAL A 190 -18.32 -22.98 -3.07
N ARG A 191 -19.15 -23.04 -4.13
CA ARG A 191 -20.26 -24.01 -4.20
C ARG A 191 -19.75 -25.42 -3.86
N GLY A 192 -20.29 -26.01 -2.80
CA GLY A 192 -19.92 -27.34 -2.32
C GLY A 192 -18.83 -27.40 -1.24
N ALA A 193 -18.32 -26.26 -0.75
CA ALA A 193 -17.42 -26.22 0.40
C ALA A 193 -18.18 -26.56 1.70
N ALA A 194 -17.60 -27.44 2.53
CA ALA A 194 -18.19 -27.85 3.81
C ALA A 194 -18.17 -26.74 4.88
N THR A 195 -17.30 -25.74 4.71
CA THR A 195 -17.15 -24.60 5.62
C THR A 195 -17.01 -23.31 4.81
N PRO A 196 -17.75 -22.23 5.15
CA PRO A 196 -17.51 -20.92 4.56
C PRO A 196 -16.09 -20.45 4.90
N THR A 197 -15.42 -19.87 3.91
CA THR A 197 -14.12 -19.20 4.10
C THR A 197 -14.34 -17.70 4.14
N GLY A 198 -13.83 -17.02 5.18
CA GLY A 198 -13.95 -15.57 5.29
C GLY A 198 -12.98 -14.79 4.40
N GLY A 199 -13.36 -13.57 4.04
CA GLY A 199 -12.64 -12.54 3.30
C GLY A 199 -11.72 -11.68 4.17
N ASP A 200 -11.61 -12.01 5.47
CA ASP A 200 -10.61 -11.43 6.37
C ASP A 200 -9.23 -11.46 5.72
N SER A 201 -8.63 -10.28 5.55
CA SER A 201 -7.39 -10.13 4.80
C SER A 201 -6.38 -9.27 5.53
N TRP A 202 -5.11 -9.46 5.16
CA TRP A 202 -4.02 -8.58 5.55
C TRP A 202 -3.25 -8.15 4.30
N ALA A 203 -2.66 -6.96 4.32
CA ALA A 203 -1.82 -6.47 3.25
C ALA A 203 -0.59 -5.75 3.77
N LEU A 204 0.56 -6.03 3.17
CA LEU A 204 1.81 -5.32 3.40
C LEU A 204 2.19 -4.59 2.11
N LEU A 205 2.27 -3.26 2.17
CA LEU A 205 2.57 -2.42 1.01
C LEU A 205 3.72 -1.47 1.29
N ALA A 206 4.63 -1.34 0.32
CA ALA A 206 5.49 -0.17 0.19
C ALA A 206 4.79 0.86 -0.69
N HIS A 207 4.90 2.14 -0.36
CA HIS A 207 4.25 3.22 -1.10
C HIS A 207 5.15 4.43 -1.30
N GLY A 208 4.85 5.17 -2.36
CA GLY A 208 5.48 6.44 -2.69
C GLY A 208 4.53 7.36 -3.44
N GLY A 209 4.73 8.66 -3.32
CA GLY A 209 3.90 9.60 -4.05
C GLY A 209 4.16 11.08 -3.77
N GLY A 210 3.25 11.88 -4.32
CA GLY A 210 3.28 13.33 -4.30
C GLY A 210 2.63 13.92 -3.04
N ALA A 211 3.22 15.00 -2.55
CA ALA A 211 2.76 15.82 -1.44
C ALA A 211 2.61 17.28 -1.89
N PHE A 212 1.47 17.90 -1.60
CA PHE A 212 1.04 19.19 -2.11
C PHE A 212 0.50 20.11 -1.00
#